data_AF-A0A0F9ITP7-F1
#
_entry.id   AF-A0A0F9ITP7-F1
#
_cell.length_a   1.000
_cell.length_b   1.000
_cell.length_c   1.000
_cell.angle_alpha   90.00
_cell.angle_beta   90.00
_cell.angle_gamma   90.00
#
_symmetry.space_group_name_H-M   'P 1'
#
loop_
_entity.id
_entity.type
_entity.pdbx_description
1 polymer ?
#
loop_
_entity_poly.entity_id
_entity_poly.type
_entity_poly.pdbx_seq_one_letter_code
_entity_poly.pdbx_strand_id
1 'polypeptide(L)'
;VVLRLHKGVGIGSETLPAPQATLMALVVKGVITGELPWHFVIIGIFLAAIVELIGIRSLPFAVGVYLPFYLTTPIMVGGVLRYITEKKFKGSILKSKRENGILFSSGLIAGGALVGVGLALMTSYSKTSTEVLEVGYKWMGSFDSIASLIIFAGLALLLWRFINKRQ
;
A
#
# COMPACT_ATOMS: atom_id res chain seq x y z
N VAL A 1 1.28 21.71 2.58
CA VAL A 1 0.69 20.59 3.36
C VAL A 1 1.74 19.56 3.74
N VAL A 2 2.42 18.92 2.77
CA VAL A 2 3.50 17.94 3.01
C VAL A 2 4.61 18.46 3.95
N LEU A 3 5.09 19.70 3.76
CA LEU A 3 6.09 20.32 4.63
C LEU A 3 5.59 20.64 6.06
N ARG A 4 4.27 20.83 6.25
CA ARG A 4 3.69 21.03 7.59
C ARG A 4 3.48 19.71 8.33
N LEU A 5 3.11 18.65 7.61
CA LEU A 5 3.04 17.29 8.14
C LEU A 5 4.41 16.73 8.52
N HIS A 6 5.44 16.99 7.69
CA HIS A 6 6.81 16.61 8.03
C HIS A 6 7.31 17.30 9.31
N LYS A 7 6.95 18.58 9.54
CA LYS A 7 7.30 19.31 10.76
C LYS A 7 6.47 18.93 12.00
N GLY A 8 5.24 18.43 11.82
CA GLY A 8 4.32 18.10 12.92
C GLY A 8 4.34 16.63 13.37
N VAL A 9 4.39 15.68 12.42
CA VAL A 9 4.22 14.24 12.69
C VAL A 9 5.42 13.41 12.22
N GLY A 10 6.26 13.98 11.34
CA GLY A 10 7.41 13.30 10.75
C GLY A 10 6.98 12.20 9.77
N ILE A 11 7.08 12.47 8.46
CA ILE A 11 6.83 11.42 7.45
C ILE A 11 7.96 10.39 7.56
N GLY A 12 7.64 9.13 7.86
CA GLY A 12 8.62 8.07 8.15
C GLY A 12 8.88 7.81 9.64
N SER A 13 8.11 8.41 10.56
CA SER A 13 8.11 8.09 11.99
C SER A 13 7.32 6.80 12.29
N GLU A 14 7.41 6.28 13.52
CA GLU A 14 6.72 5.04 13.94
C GLU A 14 5.19 5.11 13.79
N THR A 15 4.61 6.32 13.85
CA THR A 15 3.16 6.52 13.74
C THR A 15 2.66 6.63 12.29
N LEU A 16 3.55 6.94 11.33
CA LEU A 16 3.26 7.03 9.89
C LEU A 16 4.39 6.38 9.08
N PRO A 17 4.50 5.04 9.09
CA PRO A 17 5.54 4.33 8.37
C PRO A 17 5.35 4.48 6.86
N ALA A 18 6.39 4.95 6.18
CA ALA A 18 6.44 5.07 4.71
C ALA A 18 7.65 4.30 4.14
N PRO A 19 7.66 2.94 4.20
CA PRO A 19 8.86 2.15 3.95
C PRO A 19 9.46 2.37 2.55
N GLN A 20 8.62 2.48 1.52
CA GLN A 20 9.07 2.72 0.15
C GLN A 20 9.72 4.10 -0.01
N ALA A 21 9.16 5.13 0.64
CA ALA A 21 9.71 6.49 0.60
C ALA A 21 11.03 6.57 1.37
N THR A 22 11.11 5.91 2.53
CA THR A 22 12.33 5.84 3.34
C THR A 22 13.48 5.18 2.59
N LEU A 23 13.23 4.06 1.89
CA LEU A 23 14.26 3.40 1.07
C LEU A 23 14.75 4.29 -0.07
N MET A 24 13.84 4.94 -0.80
CA MET A 24 14.24 5.85 -1.87
C MET A 24 15.05 7.04 -1.33
N ALA A 25 14.67 7.58 -0.16
CA ALA A 25 15.42 8.64 0.50
C ALA A 25 16.82 8.18 0.94
N LEU A 26 16.96 6.97 1.47
CA LEU A 26 18.26 6.39 1.86
C LEU A 26 19.18 6.19 0.65
N VAL A 27 18.65 5.66 -0.46
CA VAL A 27 19.42 5.47 -1.69
C VAL A 27 19.87 6.81 -2.27
N VAL A 28 18.95 7.77 -2.42
CA VAL A 28 19.28 9.10 -2.96
C VAL A 28 20.29 9.81 -2.06
N LYS A 29 20.09 9.77 -0.74
CA LYS A 29 21.02 10.36 0.21
C LYS A 29 22.40 9.71 0.11
N GLY A 30 22.47 8.38 0.08
CA GLY A 30 23.75 7.65 -0.05
C GLY A 30 24.47 7.93 -1.37
N VAL A 31 23.74 8.10 -2.48
CA VAL A 31 24.32 8.49 -3.77
C VAL A 31 24.88 9.91 -3.72
N ILE A 32 24.13 10.86 -3.16
CA ILE A 32 24.54 12.27 -3.08
C ILE A 32 25.69 12.49 -2.11
N THR A 33 25.70 11.80 -0.96
CA THR A 33 26.80 11.91 0.03
C THR A 33 28.03 11.08 -0.35
N GLY A 34 27.91 10.18 -1.35
CA GLY A 34 28.97 9.25 -1.72
C GLY A 34 29.16 8.10 -0.71
N GLU A 35 28.36 8.03 0.35
CA GLU A 35 28.46 7.00 1.41
C GLU A 35 27.57 5.77 1.13
N LEU A 36 27.17 5.57 -0.13
CA LEU A 36 26.35 4.40 -0.46
C LEU A 36 27.16 3.12 -0.20
N PRO A 37 26.64 2.16 0.57
CA PRO A 37 27.33 0.90 0.83
C PRO A 37 27.30 0.02 -0.44
N TRP A 38 28.24 0.25 -1.35
CA TRP A 38 28.37 -0.44 -2.64
C TRP A 38 28.44 -1.96 -2.53
N HIS A 39 28.97 -2.46 -1.41
CA HIS A 39 28.94 -3.89 -1.08
C HIS A 39 27.51 -4.47 -1.10
N PHE A 40 26.53 -3.78 -0.50
CA PHE A 40 25.14 -4.23 -0.52
C PHE A 40 24.48 -4.08 -1.89
N VAL A 41 24.86 -3.06 -2.67
CA VAL A 41 24.36 -2.87 -4.04
C VAL A 41 24.78 -4.01 -4.94
N ILE A 42 26.07 -4.38 -4.89
CA ILE A 42 26.62 -5.48 -5.69
C ILE A 42 25.95 -6.81 -5.32
N ILE A 43 25.79 -7.09 -4.02
CA ILE A 43 25.06 -8.28 -3.54
C ILE A 43 23.63 -8.29 -4.10
N GLY A 44 22.93 -7.14 -4.08
CA GLY A 44 21.59 -7.01 -4.65
C GLY A 44 21.54 -7.31 -6.15
N ILE A 45 22.54 -6.88 -6.93
CA ILE A 45 22.66 -7.19 -8.37
C ILE A 45 22.81 -8.69 -8.60
N PHE A 46 23.71 -9.36 -7.86
CA PHE A 46 23.89 -10.81 -7.99
C PHE A 46 22.64 -11.58 -7.56
N LEU A 47 21.98 -11.16 -6.49
CA LEU A 47 20.75 -11.78 -6.01
C LEU A 47 19.61 -11.59 -7.02
N ALA A 48 19.47 -10.40 -7.60
CA ALA A 48 18.52 -10.14 -8.67
C ALA A 48 18.79 -11.03 -9.89
N ALA A 49 20.05 -11.22 -10.29
CA ALA A 49 20.42 -12.11 -11.39
C ALA A 49 20.02 -13.57 -11.11
N ILE A 50 20.27 -14.09 -9.90
CA ILE A 50 19.86 -15.46 -9.51
C ILE A 50 18.34 -15.60 -9.58
N VAL A 51 17.59 -14.63 -9.05
CA VAL A 51 16.12 -14.64 -9.06
C VAL A 51 15.56 -14.60 -10.49
N GLU A 52 16.16 -13.77 -11.36
CA GLU A 52 15.80 -13.66 -12.77
C GLU A 52 16.05 -14.99 -13.51
N LEU A 53 17.15 -15.70 -13.19
CA LEU A 53 17.47 -17.03 -13.74
C LEU A 53 16.47 -18.12 -13.32
N ILE A 54 15.87 -18.01 -12.13
CA ILE A 54 14.80 -18.90 -11.65
C ILE A 54 13.47 -18.62 -12.39
N GLY A 55 13.41 -17.56 -13.22
CA GLY A 55 12.21 -17.16 -13.95
C GLY A 55 11.24 -16.32 -13.12
N ILE A 56 11.68 -15.85 -11.94
CA ILE A 56 10.91 -14.92 -11.11
C ILE A 56 11.38 -13.51 -11.45
N ARG A 57 10.44 -12.58 -11.62
CA ARG A 57 10.78 -11.17 -11.83
C ARG A 57 11.40 -10.61 -10.55
N SER A 58 12.63 -10.13 -10.63
CA SER A 58 13.42 -9.62 -9.51
C SER A 58 12.74 -8.46 -8.75
N LEU A 59 11.99 -7.61 -9.46
CA LEU A 59 11.30 -6.44 -8.89
C LEU A 59 10.19 -6.80 -7.87
N PRO A 60 9.14 -7.58 -8.20
CA PRO A 60 8.15 -8.03 -7.22
C PRO A 60 8.76 -8.79 -6.04
N PHE A 61 9.81 -9.58 -6.28
CA PHE A 61 10.50 -10.32 -5.24
C PHE A 61 11.16 -9.38 -4.22
N ALA A 62 11.97 -8.43 -4.69
CA ALA A 62 12.61 -7.44 -3.82
C ALA A 62 11.58 -6.63 -3.03
N VAL A 63 10.47 -6.25 -3.68
CA VAL A 63 9.37 -5.53 -3.04
C VAL A 63 8.72 -6.36 -1.92
N GLY A 64 8.50 -7.65 -2.15
CA GLY A 64 7.94 -8.56 -1.16
C GLY A 64 8.83 -8.76 0.07
N VAL A 65 10.16 -8.79 -0.12
CA VAL A 65 11.12 -9.03 0.98
C VAL A 65 11.24 -7.83 1.92
N TYR A 66 11.09 -6.60 1.43
CA TYR A 66 11.22 -5.40 2.29
C TYR A 66 9.91 -4.97 2.95
N LEU A 67 8.75 -5.36 2.40
CA LEU A 67 7.46 -4.92 2.91
C LEU A 67 7.09 -5.66 4.20
N PRO A 68 6.60 -4.94 5.23
CA PRO A 68 6.03 -5.57 6.42
C PRO A 68 4.93 -6.58 6.07
N PHE A 69 4.87 -7.68 6.80
CA PHE A 69 3.93 -8.78 6.52
C PHE A 69 2.46 -8.30 6.46
N TYR A 70 2.08 -7.34 7.30
CA TYR A 70 0.74 -6.76 7.30
C TYR A 70 0.38 -6.00 6.01
N LEU A 71 1.36 -5.46 5.27
CA LEU A 71 1.16 -4.87 3.94
C LEU A 71 1.15 -5.91 2.83
N THR A 72 1.84 -7.03 3.01
CA THR A 72 1.89 -8.10 2.00
C THR A 72 0.56 -8.85 1.84
N THR A 73 -0.20 -9.03 2.93
CA THR A 73 -1.51 -9.72 2.91
C THR A 73 -2.52 -9.11 1.95
N PRO A 74 -2.84 -7.79 2.01
CA PRO A 74 -3.77 -7.18 1.06
C PRO A 74 -3.26 -7.20 -0.38
N ILE A 75 -1.95 -7.08 -0.60
CA ILE A 75 -1.33 -7.21 -1.93
C ILE A 75 -1.54 -8.63 -2.48
N MET A 76 -1.32 -9.65 -1.65
CA MET A 76 -1.55 -11.05 -2.00
C MET A 76 -3.01 -11.30 -2.38
N VAL A 77 -3.96 -10.79 -1.59
CA VAL A 77 -5.40 -10.90 -1.88
C VAL A 77 -5.75 -10.25 -3.22
N GLY A 78 -5.22 -9.07 -3.51
CA GLY A 78 -5.37 -8.43 -4.81
C GLY A 78 -4.81 -9.27 -5.97
N GLY A 79 -3.65 -9.92 -5.76
CA GLY A 79 -3.05 -10.86 -6.70
C GLY A 79 -3.91 -12.10 -6.94
N VAL A 80 -4.48 -12.69 -5.88
CA VAL A 80 -5.40 -13.84 -5.97
C VAL A 80 -6.66 -13.46 -6.74
N LEU A 81 -7.28 -12.31 -6.44
CA LEU A 81 -8.45 -11.82 -7.16
C LEU A 81 -8.17 -11.62 -8.65
N ARG A 82 -6.98 -11.08 -8.98
CA ARG A 82 -6.51 -10.97 -10.36
C ARG A 82 -6.38 -12.33 -11.03
N TYR A 83 -5.73 -13.29 -10.37
CA TYR A 83 -5.55 -14.65 -10.89
C TYR A 83 -6.88 -15.34 -11.18
N ILE A 84 -7.86 -15.25 -10.28
CA ILE A 84 -9.19 -15.84 -10.50
C ILE A 84 -9.90 -15.13 -11.66
N THR A 85 -9.75 -13.81 -11.79
CA THR A 85 -10.33 -13.02 -12.90
C THR A 85 -9.72 -13.42 -14.25
N GLU A 86 -8.40 -13.57 -14.33
CA GLU A 86 -7.68 -14.02 -15.53
C GLU A 86 -8.03 -15.47 -15.91
N LYS A 87 -8.31 -16.33 -14.91
CA LYS A 87 -8.77 -17.70 -15.16
C LYS A 87 -10.20 -17.75 -15.71
N LYS A 88 -11.08 -16.83 -15.27
CA LYS A 88 -12.51 -16.82 -15.62
C LYS A 88 -12.84 -16.08 -16.91
N PHE A 89 -12.07 -15.07 -17.29
CA PHE A 89 -12.34 -14.23 -18.46
C PHE A 89 -11.13 -14.18 -19.39
N LYS A 90 -11.37 -14.19 -20.72
CA LYS A 90 -10.32 -14.10 -21.75
C LYS A 90 -10.69 -13.03 -22.78
N GLY A 91 -9.70 -12.59 -23.57
CA GLY A 91 -9.90 -11.64 -24.67
C GLY A 91 -10.28 -10.23 -24.22
N SER A 92 -11.14 -9.55 -24.99
CA SER A 92 -11.56 -8.17 -24.76
C SER A 92 -12.25 -7.96 -23.41
N ILE A 93 -12.99 -8.95 -22.93
CA ILE A 93 -13.71 -8.92 -21.64
C ILE A 93 -12.73 -8.84 -20.47
N LEU A 94 -11.60 -9.55 -20.54
CA LEU A 94 -10.56 -9.50 -19.50
C LEU A 94 -9.91 -8.12 -19.44
N LYS A 95 -9.64 -7.50 -20.60
CA LYS A 95 -9.03 -6.17 -20.67
C LYS A 95 -9.91 -5.12 -20.00
N SER A 96 -11.20 -5.11 -20.32
CA SER A 96 -12.18 -4.20 -19.71
C SER A 96 -12.31 -4.42 -18.19
N LYS A 97 -12.37 -5.68 -17.73
CA LYS A 97 -12.41 -5.98 -16.29
C LYS A 97 -11.15 -5.56 -15.54
N ARG A 98 -9.99 -5.69 -16.18
CA ARG A 98 -8.71 -5.22 -15.61
C ARG A 98 -8.68 -3.71 -15.48
N GLU A 99 -9.10 -2.98 -16.52
CA GLU A 99 -9.18 -1.52 -16.50
C GLU A 99 -10.13 -1.02 -15.40
N ASN A 100 -11.32 -1.63 -15.29
CA ASN A 100 -12.27 -1.32 -14.21
C ASN A 100 -11.70 -1.62 -12.82
N GLY A 101 -10.99 -2.74 -12.66
CA GLY A 101 -10.32 -3.11 -11.41
C GLY A 101 -9.21 -2.13 -11.01
N ILE A 102 -8.41 -1.68 -11.98
CA ILE A 102 -7.38 -0.65 -11.77
C ILE A 102 -8.04 0.68 -11.37
N LEU A 103 -9.07 1.13 -12.09
CA LEU A 103 -9.77 2.38 -11.82
C LEU A 103 -10.39 2.40 -10.42
N PHE A 104 -11.07 1.31 -10.03
CA PHE A 104 -11.65 1.17 -8.71
C PHE A 104 -10.58 1.20 -7.61
N SER A 105 -9.48 0.45 -7.80
CA SER A 105 -8.38 0.41 -6.83
C SER A 105 -7.70 1.78 -6.69
N SER A 106 -7.44 2.48 -7.80
CA SER A 106 -6.88 3.85 -7.75
C SER A 106 -7.83 4.83 -7.07
N GLY A 107 -9.14 4.68 -7.27
CA GLY A 107 -10.15 5.48 -6.59
C GLY A 107 -10.15 5.27 -5.07
N LEU A 108 -10.02 4.02 -4.61
CA LEU A 108 -9.90 3.71 -3.19
C LEU A 108 -8.61 4.27 -2.57
N ILE A 109 -7.48 4.14 -3.27
CA ILE A 109 -6.19 4.69 -2.83
C ILE A 109 -6.26 6.22 -2.74
N ALA A 110 -6.79 6.88 -3.78
CA ALA A 110 -6.94 8.33 -3.81
C ALA A 110 -7.92 8.83 -2.73
N GLY A 111 -9.04 8.13 -2.54
CA GLY A 111 -10.01 8.43 -1.48
C GLY A 111 -9.39 8.34 -0.08
N GLY A 112 -8.65 7.26 0.20
CA GLY A 112 -7.91 7.09 1.46
C GLY A 112 -6.88 8.20 1.69
N ALA A 113 -6.15 8.59 0.65
CA ALA A 113 -5.20 9.70 0.71
C ALA A 113 -5.90 11.05 0.97
N LEU A 114 -7.03 11.34 0.32
CA LEU A 114 -7.80 12.56 0.52
C LEU A 114 -8.36 12.66 1.95
N VAL A 115 -8.92 11.57 2.48
CA VAL A 115 -9.39 11.51 3.87
C VAL A 115 -8.22 11.72 4.85
N GLY A 116 -7.08 11.08 4.60
CA GLY A 116 -5.87 11.25 5.43
C GLY A 116 -5.36 12.70 5.44
N VAL A 117 -5.35 13.37 4.28
CA VAL A 117 -4.99 14.79 4.18
C VAL A 117 -6.01 15.68 4.87
N GLY A 118 -7.32 15.38 4.73
CA GLY A 118 -8.38 16.11 5.43
C GLY A 118 -8.25 16.04 6.95
N LEU A 119 -8.03 14.84 7.50
CA LEU A 119 -7.77 14.62 8.93
C LEU A 119 -6.50 15.33 9.40
N ALA A 120 -5.42 15.27 8.60
CA ALA A 120 -4.17 15.97 8.88
C ALA A 120 -4.33 17.51 8.93
N LEU A 121 -5.19 18.09 8.09
CA LEU A 121 -5.50 19.52 8.15
C LEU A 121 -6.36 19.85 9.38
N MET A 122 -7.39 19.06 9.66
CA MET A 122 -8.27 19.27 10.81
C MET A 122 -7.51 19.21 12.15
N THR A 123 -6.61 18.25 12.29
CA THR A 123 -5.71 18.10 13.46
C THR A 123 -4.69 19.23 13.59
N SER A 124 -4.28 19.85 12.48
CA SER A 124 -3.34 20.97 12.51
C SER A 124 -3.99 22.29 12.98
N TYR A 125 -5.31 22.46 12.82
CA TYR A 125 -6.03 23.68 13.23
C TYR A 125 -6.73 23.53 14.59
N SER A 126 -7.13 22.31 14.96
CA SER A 126 -7.77 22.01 16.24
C SER A 126 -6.90 21.08 17.08
N LYS A 127 -6.42 21.55 18.24
CA LYS A 127 -5.83 20.68 19.29
C LYS A 127 -6.85 19.68 19.87
N THR A 128 -8.11 19.71 19.42
CA THR A 128 -9.18 18.76 19.75
C THR A 128 -9.27 17.68 18.68
N SER A 129 -8.26 16.83 18.59
CA SER A 129 -8.25 15.68 17.65
C SER A 129 -7.94 14.34 18.31
N THR A 130 -7.68 14.32 19.61
CA THR A 130 -7.71 13.09 20.37
C THR A 130 -9.14 12.53 20.46
N GLU A 131 -10.17 13.37 20.53
CA GLU A 131 -11.55 12.90 20.73
C GLU A 131 -12.15 12.16 19.52
N VAL A 132 -11.91 12.58 18.27
CA VAL A 132 -12.55 11.91 17.11
C VAL A 132 -11.89 10.56 16.79
N LEU A 133 -10.58 10.46 16.97
CA LEU A 133 -9.83 9.20 16.82
C LEU A 133 -10.01 8.29 18.03
N GLU A 134 -10.11 8.84 19.26
CA GLU A 134 -10.49 8.06 20.44
C GLU A 134 -11.93 7.58 20.38
N VAL A 135 -12.88 8.33 19.81
CA VAL A 135 -14.26 7.86 19.64
C VAL A 135 -14.30 6.66 18.70
N GLY A 136 -13.54 6.66 17.61
CA GLY A 136 -13.39 5.49 16.75
C GLY A 136 -12.81 4.28 17.49
N TYR A 137 -11.64 4.44 18.12
CA TYR A 137 -10.97 3.35 18.85
C TYR A 137 -11.73 2.87 20.10
N LYS A 138 -12.38 3.76 20.86
CA LYS A 138 -13.20 3.41 22.05
C LYS A 138 -14.52 2.75 21.67
N TRP A 139 -15.14 3.15 20.55
CA TRP A 139 -16.40 2.54 20.10
C TRP A 139 -16.17 1.18 19.44
N MET A 140 -15.01 0.98 18.80
CA MET A 140 -14.61 -0.32 18.24
C MET A 140 -13.97 -1.27 19.26
N GLY A 141 -13.29 -0.78 20.29
CA GLY A 141 -12.75 -1.58 21.40
C GLY A 141 -12.16 -2.93 20.96
N SER A 142 -12.56 -4.02 21.63
CA SER A 142 -12.14 -5.40 21.31
C SER A 142 -12.63 -5.93 19.96
N PHE A 143 -13.50 -5.20 19.25
CA PHE A 143 -14.00 -5.57 17.93
C PHE A 143 -13.17 -4.97 16.78
N ASP A 144 -12.15 -4.16 17.05
CA ASP A 144 -11.32 -3.52 16.01
C ASP A 144 -10.73 -4.54 15.02
N SER A 145 -10.19 -5.66 15.51
CA SER A 145 -9.64 -6.72 14.65
C SER A 145 -10.69 -7.44 13.80
N ILE A 146 -11.91 -7.63 14.32
CA ILE A 146 -13.01 -8.29 13.61
C ILE A 146 -13.63 -7.32 12.60
N ALA A 147 -13.81 -6.06 12.98
CA ALA A 147 -14.42 -5.04 12.15
C ALA A 147 -13.49 -4.64 10.99
N SER A 148 -12.18 -4.54 11.21
CA SER A 148 -11.20 -4.34 10.13
C SER A 148 -11.20 -5.52 9.15
N LEU A 149 -11.30 -6.76 9.63
CA LEU A 149 -11.47 -7.95 8.78
C LEU A 149 -12.77 -7.91 7.96
N ILE A 150 -13.90 -7.54 8.58
CA ILE A 150 -15.20 -7.44 7.89
C ILE A 150 -15.17 -6.33 6.83
N ILE A 151 -14.60 -5.17 7.14
CA ILE A 151 -14.47 -4.06 6.19
C ILE A 151 -13.56 -4.48 5.04
N PHE A 152 -12.43 -5.14 5.33
CA PHE A 152 -11.52 -5.65 4.31
C PHE A 152 -12.19 -6.69 3.41
N ALA A 153 -12.88 -7.67 3.99
CA ALA A 153 -13.65 -8.67 3.26
C ALA A 153 -14.78 -8.02 2.43
N GLY A 154 -15.47 -7.03 2.99
CA GLY A 154 -16.49 -6.25 2.32
C GLY A 154 -15.95 -5.49 1.11
N LEU A 155 -14.80 -4.84 1.24
CA LEU A 155 -14.12 -4.16 0.14
C LEU A 155 -13.63 -5.14 -0.94
N ALA A 156 -13.08 -6.28 -0.54
CA ALA A 156 -12.68 -7.33 -1.47
C ALA A 156 -13.89 -7.90 -2.25
N LEU A 157 -15.01 -8.13 -1.57
CA LEU A 157 -16.26 -8.57 -2.18
C LEU A 157 -16.89 -7.50 -3.08
N LEU A 158 -16.82 -6.23 -2.69
CA LEU A 158 -17.28 -5.11 -3.52
C LEU A 158 -16.45 -4.99 -4.79
N LEU A 159 -15.12 -5.09 -4.67
CA LEU A 159 -14.22 -5.11 -5.81
C LEU A 159 -14.56 -6.30 -6.73
N TRP A 160 -14.74 -7.49 -6.16
CA TRP A 160 -15.16 -8.67 -6.92
C TRP A 160 -16.52 -8.49 -7.62
N ARG A 161 -17.51 -7.94 -6.91
CA ARG A 161 -18.84 -7.64 -7.46
C ARG A 161 -18.78 -6.58 -8.55
N PHE A 162 -17.93 -5.56 -8.41
CA PHE A 162 -17.77 -4.49 -9.38
C PHE A 162 -17.07 -5.01 -10.65
N ILE A 163 -16.04 -5.84 -10.49
CA ILE A 163 -15.40 -6.56 -11.60
C ILE A 163 -16.39 -7.50 -12.29
N ASN A 164 -17.25 -8.20 -11.54
CA ASN A 164 -18.15 -9.21 -12.08
C ASN A 164 -19.52 -8.66 -12.53
N LYS A 165 -19.87 -7.40 -12.20
CA LYS A 165 -21.06 -6.73 -12.74
C LYS A 165 -20.92 -6.65 -14.25
N ARG A 166 -21.81 -7.37 -14.94
CA ARG A 166 -22.03 -7.24 -16.38
C ARG A 166 -22.53 -5.82 -16.63
N GLN A 167 -21.81 -5.05 -17.44
CA GLN A 167 -22.51 -4.21 -18.39
C GLN A 167 -23.03 -5.12 -19.50
#